data_AF-A0A7S4ZUD2-F1
#
_entry.id   AF-A0A7S4ZUD2-F1
#
_cell.length_a   1.000
_cell.length_b   1.000
_cell.length_c   1.000
_cell.angle_alpha   90.00
_cell.angle_beta   90.00
_cell.angle_gamma   90.00
#
_symmetry.space_group_name_H-M   'P 1'
#
loop_
_entity.id
_entity.type
_entity.pdbx_description
1 polymer ?
#
loop_
_entity_poly.entity_id
_entity_poly.type
_entity_poly.pdbx_seq_one_letter_code
_entity_poly.pdbx_strand_id
1 'polypeptide(L)'
;MRFNGILCSRNSESLDEWIDDAIDTELTAIMRFASVLRRDIVAVKNAIEFPWSNRQAEGQINRLKMLKRAMYGRAGPELMMVRMLALNDRN
;
A
#
# COMPACT_ATOMS: atom_id res chain seq x y z
N MET A 1 -8.00 -3.46 -18.07
CA MET A 1 -6.70 -3.77 -17.43
C MET A 1 -6.85 -5.05 -16.61
N ARG A 2 -6.13 -6.12 -16.94
CA ARG A 2 -6.26 -7.45 -16.30
C ARG A 2 -5.86 -7.47 -14.81
N PHE A 3 -4.83 -6.70 -14.43
CA PHE A 3 -4.28 -6.66 -13.08
C PHE A 3 -5.28 -6.42 -11.94
N ASN A 4 -6.17 -5.43 -12.06
CA ASN A 4 -7.15 -5.13 -11.01
C ASN A 4 -8.14 -6.28 -10.80
N GLY A 5 -8.47 -7.02 -11.87
CA GLY A 5 -9.29 -8.22 -11.77
C GLY A 5 -8.61 -9.31 -10.95
N ILE A 6 -7.31 -9.49 -11.13
CA ILE A 6 -6.48 -10.46 -10.38
C ILE A 6 -6.40 -10.07 -8.89
N LEU A 7 -6.22 -8.78 -8.59
CA LEU A 7 -6.18 -8.32 -7.19
C LEU A 7 -7.52 -8.54 -6.46
N CYS A 8 -8.64 -8.49 -7.18
CA CYS A 8 -9.98 -8.65 -6.59
C CYS A 8 -10.50 -10.10 -6.62
N SER A 9 -9.85 -11.01 -7.36
CA SER A 9 -10.37 -12.36 -7.63
C SER A 9 -10.21 -13.32 -6.44
N ARG A 10 -9.42 -12.95 -5.41
CA ARG A 10 -8.95 -13.85 -4.33
C ARG A 10 -8.19 -15.08 -4.83
N ASN A 11 -7.80 -15.10 -6.10
CA ASN A 11 -7.03 -16.18 -6.71
C ASN A 11 -5.78 -15.56 -7.37
N SER A 12 -4.60 -16.01 -6.91
CA SER A 12 -3.31 -15.50 -7.33
C SER A 12 -2.69 -16.23 -8.53
N GLU A 13 -3.33 -17.29 -9.06
CA GLU A 13 -2.79 -18.15 -10.12
C GLU A 13 -2.39 -17.40 -11.39
N SER A 14 -3.18 -16.39 -11.77
CA SER A 14 -2.94 -15.58 -12.98
C SER A 14 -1.95 -14.42 -12.78
N LEU A 15 -1.42 -14.24 -11.56
CA LEU A 15 -0.52 -13.13 -11.25
C LEU A 15 0.85 -13.28 -11.92
N ASP A 16 1.41 -14.48 -11.92
CA ASP A 16 2.75 -14.73 -12.49
C ASP A 16 2.76 -14.49 -14.00
N GLU A 17 1.75 -15.03 -14.71
CA GLU A 17 1.56 -14.80 -16.14
C GLU A 17 1.43 -13.30 -16.46
N TRP A 18 0.66 -12.58 -15.66
CA TRP A 18 0.52 -11.13 -15.84
C TRP A 18 1.82 -10.38 -15.59
N ILE A 19 2.64 -10.79 -14.61
CA ILE A 19 3.94 -10.17 -14.32
C ILE A 19 4.91 -10.39 -15.48
N ASP A 20 4.96 -11.59 -16.06
CA ASP A 20 5.80 -11.89 -17.22
C ASP A 20 5.36 -11.05 -18.43
N ASP A 21 4.06 -11.04 -18.76
CA ASP A 21 3.50 -10.18 -19.80
C ASP A 21 3.86 -8.69 -19.58
N ALA A 22 3.78 -8.22 -18.32
CA ALA A 22 4.06 -6.83 -17.95
C ALA A 22 5.54 -6.48 -18.06
N ILE A 23 6.45 -7.44 -17.84
CA ILE A 23 7.90 -7.25 -18.00
C ILE A 23 8.29 -7.25 -19.48
N ASP A 24 7.59 -8.01 -20.31
CA ASP A 24 7.82 -8.02 -21.74
C ASP A 24 7.22 -6.80 -22.46
N THR A 25 6.41 -5.98 -21.76
CA THR A 25 6.03 -4.68 -22.31
C THR A 25 7.25 -3.79 -22.48
N GLU A 26 7.43 -3.16 -23.63
CA GLU A 26 8.50 -2.15 -23.84
C GLU A 26 8.27 -0.84 -23.06
N LEU A 27 7.28 -0.83 -22.16
CA LEU A 27 6.91 0.32 -21.33
C LEU A 27 7.69 0.27 -20.01
N THR A 28 8.79 1.02 -19.95
CA THR A 28 9.73 1.01 -18.81
C THR A 28 9.06 1.18 -17.45
N ALA A 29 8.01 1.99 -17.35
CA ALA A 29 7.26 2.19 -16.10
C ALA A 29 6.56 0.90 -15.62
N ILE A 30 5.96 0.16 -16.56
CA ILE A 30 5.26 -1.10 -16.28
C ILE A 30 6.27 -2.21 -15.97
N MET A 31 7.34 -2.31 -16.75
CA MET A 31 8.42 -3.26 -16.50
C MET A 31 9.00 -3.11 -15.10
N ARG A 32 9.32 -1.87 -14.69
CA ARG A 32 9.86 -1.59 -13.36
C ARG A 32 8.87 -1.94 -12.26
N PHE A 33 7.59 -1.61 -12.45
CA PHE A 33 6.53 -1.96 -11.53
C PHE A 33 6.41 -3.49 -11.35
N ALA A 34 6.34 -4.23 -12.45
CA ALA A 34 6.24 -5.68 -12.46
C ALA A 34 7.49 -6.36 -11.88
N SER A 35 8.68 -5.80 -12.12
CA SER A 35 9.94 -6.28 -11.53
C SER A 35 9.95 -6.15 -10.00
N VAL A 36 9.39 -5.05 -9.46
CA VAL A 36 9.24 -4.86 -8.02
C VAL A 36 8.20 -5.82 -7.46
N LEU A 37 7.06 -5.99 -8.13
CA LEU A 37 6.04 -6.97 -7.72
C LEU A 37 6.59 -8.40 -7.68
N ARG A 38 7.40 -8.78 -8.67
CA ARG A 38 8.07 -10.10 -8.73
C ARG A 38 8.97 -10.32 -7.52
N ARG A 39 9.71 -9.30 -7.09
CA ARG A 39 10.57 -9.39 -5.90
C ARG A 39 9.78 -9.70 -4.63
N ASP A 40 8.59 -9.13 -4.50
CA ASP A 40 7.73 -9.25 -3.33
C ASP A 40 6.56 -10.23 -3.55
N ILE A 41 6.70 -11.18 -4.49
CA ILE A 41 5.60 -12.02 -4.99
C ILE A 41 4.81 -12.73 -3.89
N VAL A 42 5.50 -13.23 -2.85
CA VAL A 42 4.86 -13.90 -1.71
C VAL A 42 3.92 -12.95 -0.97
N ALA A 43 4.34 -11.71 -0.74
CA ALA A 43 3.51 -10.71 -0.07
C ALA A 43 2.31 -10.32 -0.93
N VAL A 44 2.49 -10.21 -2.25
CA VAL A 44 1.42 -9.87 -3.19
C VAL A 44 0.39 -10.99 -3.27
N LYS A 45 0.82 -12.25 -3.39
CA LYS A 45 -0.08 -13.42 -3.39
C LYS A 45 -0.87 -13.52 -2.08
N ASN A 46 -0.20 -13.34 -0.94
CA ASN A 46 -0.88 -13.29 0.36
C ASN A 46 -1.91 -12.16 0.44
N ALA A 47 -1.62 -10.98 -0.12
CA ALA A 47 -2.57 -9.86 -0.13
C ALA A 47 -3.82 -10.13 -0.99
N ILE A 48 -3.73 -11.04 -1.96
CA ILE A 48 -4.86 -11.47 -2.80
C ILE A 48 -5.67 -12.56 -2.08
N GLU A 49 -5.00 -13.57 -1.55
CA GLU A 49 -5.63 -14.77 -0.99
C GLU A 49 -6.26 -14.52 0.39
N PHE A 50 -5.63 -13.68 1.20
CA PHE A 50 -6.10 -13.41 2.55
C PHE A 50 -6.96 -12.14 2.62
N PRO A 51 -7.95 -12.09 3.54
CA PRO A 51 -8.80 -10.92 3.73
C PRO A 51 -8.09 -9.77 4.48
N TRP A 52 -6.86 -9.98 4.94
CA TRP A 52 -6.13 -9.01 5.75
C TRP A 52 -5.57 -7.89 4.89
N SER A 53 -5.78 -6.64 5.31
CA SER A 53 -5.23 -5.47 4.63
C SER A 53 -4.51 -4.57 5.61
N ASN A 54 -3.42 -3.96 5.14
CA ASN A 54 -2.67 -2.96 5.92
C ASN A 54 -3.38 -1.59 5.97
N ARG A 55 -4.60 -1.48 5.41
CA ARG A 55 -5.35 -0.23 5.24
C ARG A 55 -5.54 0.53 6.55
N GLN A 56 -5.83 -0.18 7.65
CA GLN A 56 -6.03 0.47 8.95
C GLN A 56 -4.73 1.12 9.44
N ALA A 57 -3.61 0.39 9.39
CA ALA A 57 -2.31 0.90 9.78
C ALA A 57 -1.88 2.08 8.89
N GLU A 58 -2.05 1.95 7.57
CA GLU A 58 -1.80 3.03 6.61
C GLU A 58 -2.64 4.27 6.88
N GLY A 59 -3.92 4.10 7.23
CA GLY A 59 -4.81 5.19 7.62
C GLY A 59 -4.28 5.95 8.84
N GLN A 60 -3.88 5.23 9.89
CA GLN A 60 -3.29 5.85 11.09
C GLN A 60 -1.95 6.55 10.77
N ILE A 61 -1.08 5.92 9.99
CA ILE A 61 0.19 6.50 9.54
C ILE A 61 -0.05 7.76 8.70
N ASN A 62 -1.02 7.74 7.79
CA ASN A 62 -1.33 8.90 6.95
C ASN A 62 -1.85 10.07 7.77
N ARG A 63 -2.70 9.82 8.77
CA ARG A 63 -3.16 10.85 9.70
C ARG A 63 -2.01 11.43 10.53
N LEU A 64 -1.12 10.58 11.03
CA LEU A 64 0.08 11.00 11.74
C LEU A 64 0.97 11.88 10.86
N LYS A 65 1.23 11.44 9.61
CA LYS A 65 2.01 12.20 8.63
C LYS A 65 1.35 13.54 8.29
N MET A 66 0.02 13.57 8.16
CA MET A 66 -0.74 14.80 7.91
C MET A 66 -0.56 15.79 9.07
N LEU A 67 -0.74 15.34 10.31
CA LEU A 67 -0.55 16.17 11.50
C LEU A 67 0.89 16.72 11.57
N LYS A 68 1.90 15.87 11.35
CA LYS A 68 3.31 16.28 11.33
C LYS A 68 3.58 17.34 10.24
N ARG A 69 2.97 17.21 9.05
CA ARG A 69 3.08 18.19 7.95
C ARG A 69 2.39 19.51 8.29
N ALA A 70 1.21 19.48 8.90
CA ALA A 70 0.50 20.68 9.38
C ALA A 70 1.31 21.48 10.42
N MET A 71 2.23 20.79 11.11
CA MET A 71 3.12 21.38 12.12
C MET A 71 4.54 21.67 11.58
N TYR A 72 4.72 21.68 10.26
CA TYR A 72 6.01 21.93 9.59
C TYR A 72 7.15 21.01 10.08
N GLY A 73 6.82 19.79 10.51
CA GLY A 73 7.78 18.82 11.03
C GLY A 73 8.32 19.13 12.43
N ARG A 74 7.84 20.19 13.10
CA ARG A 74 8.34 20.64 14.42
C ARG A 74 7.66 19.95 15.61
N ALA A 75 6.77 19.00 15.36
CA ALA A 75 6.10 18.25 16.40
C ALA A 75 7.01 17.17 16.97
N GLY A 76 7.38 17.29 18.25
CA GLY A 76 7.98 16.21 19.03
C GLY A 76 6.96 15.09 19.36
N PRO A 77 7.42 13.93 19.85
CA PRO A 77 6.56 12.77 20.11
C PRO A 77 5.36 13.08 21.02
N GLU A 78 5.59 13.77 22.13
CA GLU A 78 4.57 14.14 23.12
C GLU A 78 3.49 15.03 22.51
N LEU A 79 3.90 16.09 21.80
CA LEU A 79 2.99 17.02 21.13
C LEU A 79 2.18 16.32 20.03
N MET A 80 2.81 15.38 19.33
CA MET A 80 2.15 14.60 18.29
C MET A 80 1.11 13.64 18.88
N MET A 81 1.40 13.02 20.04
CA MET A 81 0.48 12.16 20.76
C MET A 81 -0.74 12.92 21.27
N VAL A 82 -0.55 14.06 21.94
CA VAL A 82 -1.65 14.91 22.43
C VAL A 82 -2.58 15.34 21.29
N ARG A 83 -2.01 15.77 20.16
CA ARG A 83 -2.77 16.18 18.98
C ARG A 83 -3.52 15.01 18.32
N MET A 84 -2.95 13.80 18.33
CA MET A 84 -3.61 12.61 17.80
C MET A 84 -4.79 12.18 18.68
N LEU A 85 -4.64 12.21 20.01
CA LEU A 85 -5.73 11.95 20.96
C LEU A 85 -6.88 12.96 20.78
N ALA A 86 -6.55 14.26 20.77
CA ALA A 86 -7.55 15.32 20.54
C ALA A 86 -8.20 15.28 19.14
N LEU A 87 -7.63 14.57 18.17
CA LEU A 87 -8.27 14.30 16.89
C LEU A 87 -9.17 13.07 16.96
N ASN A 88 -8.85 12.06 17.77
CA ASN A 88 -9.67 10.87 17.98
C ASN A 88 -10.95 11.17 18.73
N ASP A 89 -10.89 12.07 19.73
CA ASP A 89 -12.05 12.44 20.56
C ASP A 89 -13.09 13.29 19.82
N ARG A 90 -12.82 13.69 18.56
CA ARG A 90 -13.71 14.51 17.72
C ARG A 90 -14.55 13.72 16.72
N ASN A 91 -14.42 12.40 16.70
CA ASN A 91 -15.24 11.46 15.92
C ASN A 91 -16.18 10.68 16.85
#